data_AF-A0A6N8R441-F1
#
_entry.id   AF-A0A6N8R441-F1
#
_cell.length_a   1.000
_cell.length_b   1.000
_cell.length_c   1.000
_cell.angle_alpha   90.00
_cell.angle_beta   90.00
_cell.angle_gamma   90.00
#
_symmetry.space_group_name_H-M   'P 1'
#
loop_
_entity.id
_entity.type
_entity.pdbx_description
1 polymer ?
#
loop_
_entity_poly.entity_id
_entity_poly.type
_entity_poly.pdbx_seq_one_letter_code
_entity_poly.pdbx_strand_id
1 'polypeptide(L)'
;HGKSLGSGKNKDWSRVKFGAGRYRLFFRYSEKEKVIILGWMNDENTLRTYGKKTDAYTVFSKMLKRGHPPADWESLTQETEENH
;
A
#
# COMPACT_ATOMS: atom_id res chain seq x y z
N HIS A 1 -1.53 -15.14 -7.76
CA HIS A 1 -1.01 -13.93 -7.09
C HIS A 1 -0.89 -12.77 -8.07
N GLY A 2 -1.64 -11.67 -7.88
CA GLY A 2 -1.79 -10.61 -8.89
C GLY A 2 -1.04 -9.32 -8.55
N LYS A 3 -0.07 -8.94 -9.41
CA LYS A 3 0.72 -7.70 -9.34
C LYS A 3 -0.22 -6.48 -9.20
N SER A 4 -0.07 -5.74 -8.10
CA SER A 4 -1.03 -4.74 -7.61
C SER A 4 -0.82 -3.35 -8.20
N LEU A 5 0.39 -2.99 -8.61
CA LEU A 5 0.78 -1.62 -8.99
C LEU A 5 1.80 -1.64 -10.14
N GLY A 6 1.42 -2.21 -11.30
CA GLY A 6 2.23 -2.17 -12.52
C GLY A 6 3.60 -2.86 -12.43
N SER A 7 4.33 -2.87 -13.54
CA SER A 7 5.71 -3.37 -13.62
C SER A 7 6.70 -2.30 -13.13
N GLY A 8 7.47 -2.58 -12.07
CA GLY A 8 8.57 -1.72 -11.64
C GLY A 8 8.91 -1.86 -10.15
N LYS A 9 9.33 -0.75 -9.52
CA LYS A 9 9.74 -0.62 -8.10
C LYS A 9 8.64 -0.88 -7.06
N ASN A 10 7.37 -1.01 -7.49
CA ASN A 10 6.20 -1.11 -6.60
C ASN A 10 5.60 -2.53 -6.53
N LYS A 11 6.35 -3.56 -6.94
CA LYS A 11 5.90 -4.95 -6.99
C LYS A 11 5.69 -5.58 -5.61
N ASP A 12 6.30 -5.00 -4.58
CA ASP A 12 6.38 -5.60 -3.25
C ASP A 12 5.13 -5.35 -2.40
N TRP A 13 4.23 -4.49 -2.86
CA TRP A 13 2.98 -4.18 -2.17
C TRP A 13 1.87 -5.17 -2.54
N SER A 14 1.35 -5.87 -1.54
CA SER A 14 0.14 -6.68 -1.66
C SER A 14 -1.11 -5.86 -1.32
N ARG A 15 -2.29 -6.42 -1.62
CA ARG A 15 -3.57 -5.79 -1.27
C ARG A 15 -4.62 -6.80 -0.86
N VAL A 16 -5.43 -6.44 0.11
CA VAL A 16 -6.70 -7.10 0.42
C VAL A 16 -7.86 -6.17 0.08
N LYS A 17 -9.01 -6.74 -0.31
CA LYS A 17 -10.22 -6.00 -0.70
C LYS A 17 -11.32 -6.29 0.31
N PHE A 18 -12.08 -5.27 0.68
CA PHE A 18 -13.25 -5.41 1.57
C PHE A 18 -14.29 -4.31 1.29
N GLY A 19 -15.44 -4.38 1.97
CA GLY A 19 -16.59 -3.47 1.74
C GLY A 19 -17.07 -3.51 0.29
N ALA A 20 -17.45 -4.70 -0.20
CA ALA A 20 -17.83 -4.94 -1.60
C ALA A 20 -16.76 -4.50 -2.64
N GLY A 21 -15.49 -4.53 -2.25
CA GLY A 21 -14.36 -4.15 -3.11
C GLY A 21 -14.14 -2.64 -3.26
N ARG A 22 -14.85 -1.82 -2.48
CA ARG A 22 -14.64 -0.37 -2.43
C ARG A 22 -13.32 -0.01 -1.76
N TYR A 23 -12.99 -0.72 -0.69
CA TYR A 23 -11.79 -0.49 0.11
C TYR A 23 -10.67 -1.47 -0.22
N ARG A 24 -9.43 -0.99 -0.08
CA ARG A 24 -8.15 -1.66 -0.25
C ARG A 24 -7.24 -1.25 0.88
N LEU A 25 -6.70 -2.25 1.54
CA LEU A 25 -5.54 -2.12 2.41
C LEU A 25 -4.33 -2.63 1.64
N PHE A 26 -3.31 -1.77 1.51
CA PHE A 26 -2.01 -2.09 0.94
C PHE A 26 -1.03 -2.43 2.05
N PHE A 27 -0.31 -3.53 1.89
CA PHE A 27 0.59 -4.05 2.91
C PHE A 27 1.81 -4.72 2.30
N ARG A 28 2.88 -4.87 3.10
CA ARG A 28 4.01 -5.76 2.80
C ARG A 28 4.07 -6.87 3.83
N TYR A 29 4.66 -8.00 3.43
CA TYR A 29 4.87 -9.15 4.30
C TYR A 29 6.32 -9.62 4.13
N SER A 30 6.99 -9.85 5.25
CA SER A 30 8.30 -10.51 5.28
C SER A 30 8.12 -11.95 5.75
N GLU A 31 8.45 -12.89 4.88
CA GLU A 31 8.43 -14.31 5.24
C GLU A 31 9.54 -14.67 6.23
N LYS A 32 10.69 -14.00 6.14
CA LYS A 32 11.84 -14.19 7.02
C LYS A 32 11.51 -13.78 8.45
N GLU A 33 10.85 -12.64 8.62
CA GLU A 33 10.57 -12.07 9.94
C GLU A 33 9.16 -12.40 10.45
N LYS A 34 8.31 -13.00 9.61
CA LYS A 34 6.90 -13.31 9.90
C LYS A 34 6.08 -12.07 10.32
N VAL A 35 6.43 -10.91 9.77
CA VAL A 35 5.80 -9.61 10.03
C VAL A 35 4.98 -9.14 8.83
N ILE A 36 3.84 -8.51 9.10
CA ILE A 36 3.02 -7.78 8.12
C ILE A 36 3.05 -6.30 8.48
N ILE A 37 3.45 -5.44 7.53
CA ILE A 37 3.43 -3.99 7.67
C ILE A 37 2.24 -3.42 6.90
N LEU A 38 1.39 -2.67 7.61
CA LEU A 38 0.25 -1.97 7.02
C LEU A 38 0.71 -0.62 6.48
N GLY A 39 0.75 -0.47 5.15
CA GLY A 39 1.29 0.74 4.53
C GLY A 39 0.24 1.83 4.35
N TRP A 40 -0.95 1.48 3.88
CA TRP A 40 -2.03 2.45 3.69
C TRP A 40 -3.37 1.78 3.40
N MET A 41 -4.46 2.37 3.87
CA MET A 41 -5.82 1.99 3.56
C MET A 41 -6.58 3.19 2.97
N ASN A 42 -7.34 2.96 1.91
CA ASN A 42 -8.20 4.02 1.37
C ASN A 42 -9.42 4.27 2.25
N ASP A 43 -9.91 5.50 2.21
CA ASP A 43 -11.08 6.01 2.93
C ASP A 43 -12.23 6.35 1.94
N GLU A 44 -13.28 6.99 2.45
CA GLU A 44 -14.42 7.48 1.68
C GLU A 44 -14.06 8.54 0.62
N ASN A 45 -12.94 9.25 0.79
CA ASN A 45 -12.46 10.27 -0.13
C ASN A 45 -11.61 9.68 -1.28
N THR A 46 -11.14 8.44 -1.10
CA THR A 46 -10.19 7.77 -2.00
C THR A 46 -10.67 6.39 -2.47
N LEU A 47 -11.98 6.23 -2.64
CA LEU A 47 -12.61 5.00 -3.11
C LEU A 47 -12.09 4.53 -4.48
N ARG A 48 -12.30 3.24 -4.80
CA ARG A 48 -12.02 2.72 -6.15
C ARG A 48 -12.88 3.44 -7.17
N THR A 49 -12.25 4.12 -8.12
CA THR A 49 -12.96 4.65 -9.28
C THR A 49 -12.01 4.71 -10.46
N TYR A 50 -12.21 3.85 -11.45
CA TYR A 50 -11.29 3.73 -12.59
C TYR A 50 -11.09 5.09 -13.29
N GLY A 51 -9.82 5.42 -13.57
CA GLY A 51 -9.44 6.66 -14.27
C GLY A 51 -9.52 7.96 -13.46
N LYS A 52 -9.93 7.92 -12.18
CA LYS A 52 -10.00 9.13 -11.34
C LYS A 52 -8.67 9.42 -10.64
N LYS A 53 -8.37 10.70 -10.43
CA LYS A 53 -7.19 11.15 -9.67
C LYS A 53 -7.21 10.73 -8.19
N THR A 54 -8.41 10.55 -7.66
CA THR A 54 -8.72 10.09 -6.29
C THR A 54 -8.82 8.57 -6.17
N ASP A 55 -8.66 7.84 -7.28
CA ASP A 55 -8.67 6.39 -7.25
C ASP A 55 -7.61 5.83 -6.30
N ALA A 56 -7.97 4.84 -5.49
CA ALA A 56 -7.09 4.20 -4.53
C ALA A 56 -5.69 3.82 -5.09
N TYR A 57 -5.59 3.28 -6.31
CA TYR A 57 -4.28 2.97 -6.91
C TYR A 57 -3.51 4.21 -7.33
N THR A 58 -4.22 5.24 -7.82
CA THR A 58 -3.60 6.51 -8.22
C THR A 58 -3.05 7.25 -7.01
N VAL A 59 -3.82 7.29 -5.92
CA VAL A 59 -3.40 7.91 -4.66
C VAL A 59 -2.19 7.18 -4.10
N PHE A 60 -2.29 5.86 -3.91
CA PHE A 60 -1.18 5.09 -3.32
C PHE A 60 0.08 5.13 -4.21
N SER A 61 -0.06 5.08 -5.54
CA SER A 61 1.11 5.25 -6.43
C SER A 61 1.77 6.62 -6.32
N LYS A 62 1.00 7.70 -6.07
CA LYS A 62 1.57 9.03 -5.84
C LYS A 62 2.25 9.11 -4.48
N MET A 63 1.70 8.47 -3.47
CA MET A 63 2.32 8.37 -2.14
C MET A 63 3.70 7.70 -2.27
N LEU A 64 3.78 6.52 -2.90
CA LEU A 64 5.06 5.81 -3.11
C LEU A 64 6.09 6.66 -3.89
N LYS A 65 5.65 7.43 -4.88
CA LYS A 65 6.53 8.36 -5.62
C LYS A 65 7.06 9.51 -4.76
N ARG A 66 6.36 9.87 -3.69
CA ARG A 66 6.79 10.87 -2.70
C ARG A 66 7.64 10.26 -1.58
N GLY A 67 7.87 8.94 -1.61
CA GLY A 67 8.65 8.23 -0.60
C GLY A 67 7.87 7.83 0.64
N HIS A 68 6.53 7.87 0.59
CA HIS A 68 5.69 7.44 1.72
C HIS A 68 4.64 6.42 1.28
N PRO A 69 4.47 5.28 1.95
CA PRO A 69 5.40 4.72 2.94
C PRO A 69 6.78 4.41 2.30
N PRO A 70 7.86 4.31 3.09
CA PRO A 70 9.21 4.01 2.62
C PRO A 70 9.31 2.75 1.75
N ALA A 71 10.32 2.73 0.87
CA ALA A 71 10.49 1.66 -0.10
C ALA A 71 11.28 0.46 0.44
N ASP A 72 12.25 0.68 1.32
CA ASP A 72 13.04 -0.36 1.95
C ASP A 72 12.36 -0.90 3.22
N TRP A 73 12.69 -2.15 3.57
CA TRP A 73 12.07 -2.84 4.70
C TRP A 73 12.51 -2.26 6.04
N GLU A 74 13.78 -1.87 6.17
CA GLU A 74 14.35 -1.33 7.41
C GLU A 74 13.67 -0.03 7.83
N SER A 75 13.54 0.93 6.91
CA SER A 75 12.84 2.19 7.17
C SER A 75 11.35 1.98 7.45
N LEU A 76 10.71 0.99 6.82
CA LEU A 76 9.32 0.65 7.11
C LEU A 76 9.16 0.12 8.55
N THR A 77 10.01 -0.80 8.98
CA THR A 77 9.97 -1.34 10.33
C THR A 77 10.26 -0.25 11.36
N GLN A 78 11.26 0.58 11.11
CA GLN A 78 11.59 1.71 11.98
C GLN A 78 10.42 2.69 12.14
N GLU A 79 9.77 3.10 11.05
CA GLU A 79 8.61 4.00 11.11
C GLU A 79 7.44 3.37 11.88
N THR A 80 7.28 2.04 11.84
CA THR A 80 6.24 1.37 12.64
C THR A 80 6.58 1.30 14.13
N GLU A 81 7.85 1.16 14.50
CA GLU A 81 8.27 1.07 15.90
C GLU A 81 8.29 2.44 16.59
N GLU A 82 8.62 3.52 15.86
CA GLU A 82 8.67 4.88 16.41
C GLU A 82 7.29 5.51 16.67
N ASN A 83 6.25 5.02 15.99
CA ASN A 83 4.88 5.56 16.08
C ASN A 83 3.96 4.78 17.04
N HIS A 84 4.51 3.85 17.83
CA HIS A 84 3.81 3.05 18.85
C HIS A 84 4.31 3.34 20.25
#